data_AF-A0A3M8F4D8-F1
#
_entry.id   AF-A0A3M8F4D8-F1
#
_cell.length_a   1.000
_cell.length_b   1.000
_cell.length_c   1.000
_cell.angle_alpha   90.00
_cell.angle_beta   90.00
_cell.angle_gamma   90.00
#
_symmetry.space_group_name_H-M   'P 1'
#
loop_
_entity.id
_entity.type
_entity.pdbx_description
1 polymer ?
#
loop_
_entity_poly.entity_id
_entity_poly.type
_entity_poly.pdbx_seq_one_letter_code
_entity_poly.pdbx_strand_id
1 'polypeptide(L)'
;MAERTGQHWGRQVVAKVPVETLRQVNKILGRNFVTKYGTKQGIIVLGRVAPFGIGAVIGGGANAAMASLAVRASRRAFGPAPTSGDG
;
A
#
# COMPACT_ATOMS: atom_id res chain seq x y z
N MET A 1 -17.60 -47.41 -3.79
CA MET A 1 -19.02 -47.11 -3.49
C MET A 1 -19.23 -45.75 -2.81
N ALA A 2 -18.26 -45.20 -2.06
CA ALA A 2 -18.39 -43.90 -1.40
C ALA A 2 -18.50 -42.68 -2.34
N GLU A 3 -17.94 -42.77 -3.55
CA GLU A 3 -17.89 -41.65 -4.51
C GLU A 3 -19.27 -41.28 -5.08
N ARG A 4 -20.18 -42.25 -5.26
CA ARG A 4 -21.52 -42.03 -5.81
C ARG A 4 -22.49 -41.43 -4.79
N THR A 5 -22.32 -41.76 -3.52
CA THR A 5 -23.12 -41.23 -2.40
C THR A 5 -22.76 -39.76 -2.14
N GLY A 6 -21.46 -39.44 -2.24
CA GLY A 6 -20.91 -38.08 -2.22
C GLY A 6 -21.57 -37.12 -3.20
N GLN A 7 -21.71 -37.57 -4.44
CA GLN A 7 -22.29 -36.78 -5.53
C GLN A 7 -23.82 -36.66 -5.42
N HIS A 8 -24.51 -37.71 -4.95
CA HIS A 8 -25.97 -37.72 -4.85
C HIS A 8 -26.52 -36.84 -3.73
N TRP A 9 -25.91 -36.84 -2.54
CA TRP A 9 -26.33 -35.91 -1.48
C TRP A 9 -25.97 -34.46 -1.84
N GLY A 10 -24.88 -34.25 -2.58
CA GLY A 10 -24.37 -32.92 -2.91
C GLY A 10 -25.29 -32.23 -3.89
N ARG A 11 -25.75 -32.96 -4.91
CA ARG A 11 -26.73 -32.48 -5.89
C ARG A 11 -28.06 -32.09 -5.22
N GLN A 12 -28.54 -32.88 -4.28
CA GLN A 12 -29.82 -32.64 -3.59
C GLN A 12 -29.76 -31.46 -2.61
N VAL A 13 -28.64 -31.30 -1.90
CA VAL A 13 -28.43 -30.16 -1.00
C VAL A 13 -28.32 -28.87 -1.81
N VAL A 14 -27.50 -28.85 -2.86
CA VAL A 14 -27.33 -27.68 -3.73
C VAL A 14 -28.64 -27.31 -4.43
N ALA A 15 -29.43 -28.30 -4.90
CA ALA A 15 -30.72 -28.06 -5.52
C ALA A 15 -31.79 -27.49 -4.57
N LYS A 16 -31.62 -27.67 -3.25
CA LYS A 16 -32.53 -27.13 -2.23
C LYS A 16 -32.06 -25.80 -1.65
N VAL A 17 -30.85 -25.31 -1.99
CA VAL A 17 -30.42 -23.99 -1.54
C VAL A 17 -31.16 -22.92 -2.37
N PRO A 18 -31.96 -22.05 -1.73
CA PRO A 18 -32.63 -20.97 -2.44
C PRO A 18 -31.61 -19.99 -3.03
N VAL A 19 -31.86 -19.51 -4.25
CA VAL A 19 -31.02 -18.50 -4.93
C VAL A 19 -30.92 -17.21 -4.09
N GLU A 20 -31.96 -16.88 -3.34
CA GLU A 20 -31.99 -15.74 -2.41
C GLU A 20 -30.96 -15.89 -1.28
N THR A 21 -30.81 -17.11 -0.74
CA THR A 21 -29.80 -17.44 0.28
C THR A 21 -28.39 -17.32 -0.31
N LEU A 22 -28.18 -17.79 -1.54
CA LEU A 22 -26.89 -17.62 -2.24
C LEU A 22 -26.56 -16.13 -2.45
N ARG A 23 -27.56 -15.30 -2.81
CA ARG A 23 -27.39 -13.85 -2.95
C ARG A 23 -27.08 -13.16 -1.61
N GLN A 24 -27.75 -13.54 -0.52
CA GLN A 24 -27.48 -13.00 0.80
C GLN A 24 -26.08 -13.37 1.30
N VAL A 25 -25.67 -14.64 1.13
CA VAL A 25 -24.32 -15.09 1.46
C VAL A 25 -23.29 -14.28 0.67
N ASN A 26 -23.47 -14.11 -0.64
CA ASN A 26 -22.51 -13.35 -1.46
C ASN A 26 -22.40 -11.87 -1.04
N LYS A 27 -23.51 -11.26 -0.61
CA LYS A 27 -23.54 -9.86 -0.13
C LYS A 27 -22.81 -9.68 1.19
N ILE A 28 -22.93 -10.64 2.11
CA ILE A 28 -22.28 -10.62 3.42
C ILE A 28 -20.80 -10.99 3.29
N LEU A 29 -20.52 -12.06 2.56
CA LEU A 29 -19.16 -12.56 2.34
C LEU A 29 -18.35 -11.53 1.56
N GLY A 30 -18.90 -10.95 0.48
CA GLY A 30 -18.22 -9.92 -0.30
C GLY A 30 -17.83 -8.70 0.55
N ARG A 31 -18.75 -8.15 1.33
CA ARG A 31 -18.44 -6.99 2.18
C ARG A 31 -17.42 -7.32 3.26
N ASN A 32 -17.59 -8.45 3.95
CA ASN A 32 -16.66 -8.83 5.02
C ASN A 32 -15.29 -9.22 4.48
N PHE A 33 -15.21 -9.80 3.28
CA PHE A 33 -13.96 -10.15 2.62
C PHE A 33 -13.19 -8.90 2.20
N VAL A 34 -13.86 -7.94 1.55
CA VAL A 34 -13.24 -6.65 1.20
C VAL A 34 -12.73 -5.92 2.45
N THR A 35 -13.53 -5.85 3.52
CA THR A 35 -13.08 -5.18 4.75
C THR A 35 -11.93 -5.94 5.41
N LYS A 36 -12.04 -7.26 5.59
CA LYS A 36 -11.04 -8.05 6.33
C LYS A 36 -9.71 -8.20 5.59
N TYR A 37 -9.76 -8.42 4.28
CA TYR A 37 -8.56 -8.58 3.46
C TYR A 37 -8.04 -7.24 2.94
N GLY A 38 -8.92 -6.28 2.62
CA GLY A 38 -8.53 -4.92 2.24
C GLY A 38 -7.86 -4.17 3.38
N THR A 39 -8.34 -4.32 4.63
CA THR A 39 -7.66 -3.74 5.80
C THR A 39 -6.32 -4.42 6.06
N LYS A 40 -6.23 -5.75 5.94
CA LYS A 40 -4.95 -6.48 6.10
C LYS A 40 -3.92 -6.09 5.04
N GLN A 41 -4.31 -6.01 3.77
CA GLN A 41 -3.41 -5.56 2.71
C GLN A 41 -3.08 -4.07 2.82
N GLY A 42 -4.05 -3.23 3.21
CA GLY A 42 -3.85 -1.80 3.43
C GLY A 42 -2.86 -1.49 4.55
N ILE A 43 -2.91 -2.23 5.66
CA ILE A 43 -1.95 -2.08 6.77
C ILE A 43 -0.54 -2.48 6.35
N ILE A 44 -0.38 -3.52 5.52
CA ILE A 44 0.95 -3.96 5.04
C ILE A 44 1.58 -2.89 4.12
N VAL A 45 0.79 -2.31 3.21
CA VAL A 45 1.27 -1.25 2.31
C VAL A 45 1.60 0.02 3.10
N LEU A 46 0.73 0.42 4.03
CA LEU A 46 0.94 1.62 4.84
C LEU A 46 2.15 1.46 5.79
N GLY A 47 2.31 0.27 6.38
CA GLY A 47 3.47 -0.08 7.20
C GLY A 47 4.78 -0.09 6.42
N ARG A 48 4.75 -0.37 5.11
CA ARG A 48 5.92 -0.22 4.25
C ARG A 48 6.22 1.24 3.92
N VAL A 49 5.22 2.11 3.70
CA VAL A 49 5.45 3.52 3.33
C VAL A 49 5.95 4.37 4.50
N ALA A 50 5.52 4.08 5.72
CA ALA A 50 5.93 4.81 6.93
C ALA A 50 7.46 4.97 7.09
N PRO A 51 8.29 3.91 7.00
CA PRO A 51 9.75 4.06 7.10
C PRO A 51 10.36 4.85 5.93
N PHE A 52 9.82 4.77 4.71
CA PHE A 52 10.31 5.61 3.60
C PHE A 52 9.96 7.08 3.81
N GLY A 53 8.77 7.38 4.34
CA GLY A 53 8.38 8.76 4.67
C GLY A 53 9.33 9.37 5.70
N ILE A 54 9.63 8.64 6.78
CA ILE A 54 10.56 9.08 7.83
C ILE A 54 11.97 9.26 7.25
N GLY A 55 12.46 8.27 6.48
CA GLY A 55 13.78 8.34 5.84
C GLY A 55 13.92 9.50 4.85
N ALA A 56 12.87 9.81 4.09
CA ALA A 56 12.87 10.91 3.14
C ALA A 56 12.93 12.28 3.83
N VAL A 57 12.21 12.47 4.94
CA VAL A 57 12.25 13.73 5.70
C VAL A 57 13.63 13.94 6.34
N ILE A 58 14.16 12.90 7.01
CA ILE A 58 15.46 12.99 7.67
C ILE A 58 16.58 13.15 6.65
N GLY A 59 16.62 12.30 5.61
CA GLY A 59 17.64 12.32 4.58
C GLY A 59 17.58 13.60 3.72
N GLY A 60 16.39 14.03 3.33
CA GLY A 60 16.18 15.27 2.58
C GLY A 60 16.59 16.50 3.37
N GLY A 61 16.21 16.59 4.65
CA GLY A 61 16.59 17.68 5.54
C GLY A 61 18.10 17.74 5.79
N ALA A 62 18.73 16.59 6.09
CA ALA A 62 20.16 16.50 6.31
C ALA A 62 20.96 16.88 5.04
N ASN A 63 20.55 16.39 3.86
CA ASN A 63 21.20 16.72 2.61
C ASN A 63 21.07 18.22 2.27
N ALA A 64 19.89 18.83 2.50
CA ALA A 64 19.68 20.26 2.28
C ALA A 64 20.52 21.14 3.23
N ALA A 65 20.65 20.73 4.49
CA ALA A 65 21.50 21.40 5.47
C ALA A 65 22.98 21.34 5.04
N MET A 66 23.46 20.16 4.64
CA MET A 66 24.82 19.95 4.14
C MET A 66 25.09 20.79 2.87
N ALA A 67 24.18 20.79 1.91
CA ALA A 67 24.29 21.61 0.70
C ALA A 67 24.35 23.10 1.03
N SER A 68 23.52 23.57 1.97
CA SER A 68 23.51 24.96 2.41
C SER A 68 24.84 25.36 3.08
N LEU A 69 25.42 24.47 3.90
CA LEU A 69 26.73 24.68 4.50
C LEU A 69 27.83 24.72 3.44
N ALA A 70 27.80 23.81 2.48
CA ALA A 70 28.74 23.79 1.36
C ALA A 70 28.69 25.10 0.57
N VAL A 71 27.49 25.56 0.17
CA VAL A 71 27.32 26.84 -0.54
C VAL A 71 27.85 28.02 0.27
N ARG A 72 27.59 28.05 1.59
CA ARG A 72 28.10 29.12 2.46
C ARG A 72 29.62 29.10 2.58
N ALA A 73 30.22 27.91 2.70
CA ALA A 73 31.67 27.75 2.75
C ALA A 73 32.32 28.19 1.44
N SER A 74 31.78 27.76 0.29
CA SER A 74 32.24 28.18 -1.03
C SER A 74 32.13 29.69 -1.20
N ARG A 75 31.01 30.32 -0.80
CA ARG A 75 30.85 31.78 -0.88
C ARG A 75 31.84 32.54 0.00
N ARG A 76 32.24 31.98 1.15
CA ARG A 76 33.29 32.58 1.98
C ARG A 76 34.68 32.44 1.36
N ALA A 77 34.98 31.30 0.74
CA ALA A 77 36.28 31.03 0.17
C ALA A 77 36.50 31.73 -1.19
N PHE A 78 35.46 31.77 -2.02
CA PHE A 78 35.57 32.21 -3.42
C PHE A 78 34.76 33.49 -3.73
N GLY A 79 34.01 34.01 -2.75
CA GLY A 79 33.11 35.15 -2.97
C GLY A 79 31.74 34.75 -3.51
N PRO A 80 30.83 35.71 -3.70
CA PRO A 80 29.48 35.44 -4.19
C PRO A 80 29.50 34.81 -5.58
N ALA A 81 28.59 33.85 -5.81
CA ALA A 81 28.44 33.23 -7.13
C ALA A 81 28.11 34.30 -8.19
N PRO A 82 28.78 34.30 -9.35
CA PRO A 82 28.47 35.23 -10.43
C PRO A 82 27.02 35.01 -10.88
N THR A 83 26.28 36.11 -11.01
CA THR A 83 24.91 36.10 -11.50
C THR A 83 24.97 36.01 -13.01
N SER A 84 24.71 34.79 -13.52
CA SER A 84 24.44 34.45 -14.92
C SER A 84 25.56 34.68 -15.93
N GLY A 85 26.12 33.57 -16.43
CA GLY A 85 26.67 33.40 -17.79
C GLY A 85 27.06 34.68 -18.51
N ASP A 86 28.13 35.31 -18.05
CA ASP A 86 28.75 36.46 -18.65
C ASP A 86 29.88 35.94 -19.56
N GLY A 87 29.51 35.44 -20.76
CA GLY A 87 30.42 34.99 -21.82
C GLY A 87 29.92 33.77 -22.60
#